data_AF-A0A1T2KZ95-F1
#
_entry.id   AF-A0A1T2KZ95-F1
#
_cell.length_a   1.000
_cell.length_b   1.000
_cell.length_c   1.000
_cell.angle_alpha   90.00
_cell.angle_beta   90.00
_cell.angle_gamma   90.00
#
_symmetry.space_group_name_H-M   'P 1'
#
loop_
_entity.id
_entity.type
_entity.pdbx_description
1 polymer ?
#
loop_
_entity_poly.entity_id
_entity_poly.type
_entity_poly.pdbx_seq_one_letter_code
_entity_poly.pdbx_strand_id
1 'polypeptide(L)'
;MIFLPSRQTGDKMAKTRRTFSPEFKLESAQLVVDHDYTVRAACDAVGIGKSTMEYWVRQLRQERQGETPKATALTPEQRRIQELEKQLRRVEEDKEILKKATALLMPDSLNNLR
;
A
#
# COMPACT_ATOMS: atom_id res chain seq x y z
N MET A 1 -3.54 -17.42 57.68
CA MET A 1 -3.87 -16.42 56.64
C MET A 1 -2.61 -16.16 55.83
N ILE A 2 -2.54 -16.64 54.60
CA ILE A 2 -1.44 -16.32 53.67
C ILE A 2 -2.08 -15.63 52.46
N PHE A 3 -1.86 -14.32 52.38
CA PHE A 3 -2.34 -13.44 51.33
C PHE A 3 -1.33 -13.47 50.18
N LEU A 4 -1.71 -14.03 49.03
CA LEU A 4 -0.89 -14.05 47.81
C LEU A 4 -1.31 -12.84 46.95
N PRO A 5 -0.40 -11.93 46.56
CA PRO A 5 -0.76 -10.82 45.68
C PRO A 5 -0.89 -11.32 44.23
N SER A 6 -2.08 -11.17 43.66
CA SER A 6 -2.35 -11.44 42.24
C SER A 6 -1.44 -10.57 41.35
N ARG A 7 -0.69 -11.23 40.46
CA ARG A 7 0.02 -10.58 39.35
C ARG A 7 -1.00 -9.89 38.44
N GLN A 8 -0.95 -8.56 38.38
CA GLN A 8 -1.65 -7.81 37.34
C GLN A 8 -0.90 -7.99 36.02
N THR A 9 -1.40 -8.88 35.17
CA THR A 9 -1.02 -8.92 33.76
C THR A 9 -1.61 -7.67 33.11
N GLY A 10 -0.76 -6.70 32.79
CA GLY A 10 -1.19 -5.46 32.14
C GLY A 10 -1.82 -5.73 30.78
N ASP A 11 -3.11 -5.42 30.68
CA ASP A 11 -3.88 -5.42 29.45
C ASP A 11 -3.21 -4.48 28.43
N LYS A 12 -2.56 -5.05 27.42
CA LYS A 12 -2.00 -4.27 26.31
C LYS A 12 -3.16 -3.80 25.44
N MET A 13 -3.71 -2.62 25.73
CA MET A 13 -4.71 -2.01 24.85
C MET A 13 -4.17 -1.94 23.42
N ALA A 14 -4.77 -2.73 22.53
CA ALA A 14 -4.46 -2.71 21.11
C ALA A 14 -4.81 -1.32 20.56
N LYS A 15 -3.80 -0.48 20.38
CA LYS A 15 -3.96 0.88 19.88
C LYS A 15 -4.57 0.81 18.48
N THR A 16 -5.84 1.21 18.34
CA THR A 16 -6.55 1.28 17.06
C THR A 16 -5.70 2.02 16.05
N ARG A 17 -5.31 1.34 14.97
CA ARG A 17 -4.51 1.93 13.90
C ARG A 17 -5.36 3.00 13.21
N ARG A 18 -4.98 4.27 13.35
CA ARG A 18 -5.58 5.36 12.57
C ARG A 18 -5.27 5.14 11.10
N THR A 19 -6.30 5.00 10.29
CA THR A 19 -6.20 4.95 8.83
C THR A 19 -6.32 6.37 8.29
N PHE A 20 -5.34 6.79 7.51
CA PHE A 20 -5.34 8.11 6.87
C PHE A 20 -5.71 7.98 5.39
N SER A 21 -6.47 8.94 4.88
CA SER A 21 -6.73 9.03 3.45
C SER A 21 -5.42 9.24 2.70
N PRO A 22 -5.28 8.69 1.49
CA PRO A 22 -4.01 8.74 0.79
C PRO A 22 -3.70 10.15 0.26
N GLU A 23 -4.70 11.03 0.09
CA GLU A 23 -4.50 12.46 -0.17
C GLU A 23 -3.88 13.19 1.03
N PHE A 24 -4.39 12.93 2.23
CA PHE A 24 -3.83 13.50 3.45
C PHE A 24 -2.37 13.09 3.66
N LYS A 25 -2.02 11.84 3.33
CA LYS A 25 -0.63 11.37 3.37
C LYS A 25 0.27 12.13 2.40
N LEU A 26 -0.24 12.40 1.19
CA LEU A 26 0.48 13.14 0.17
C LEU A 26 0.74 14.58 0.64
N GLU A 27 -0.29 15.29 1.05
CA GLU A 27 -0.20 16.67 1.53
C GLU A 27 0.76 16.79 2.72
N SER A 28 0.65 15.88 3.68
CA SER A 28 1.56 15.82 4.84
C SER A 28 3.03 15.65 4.44
N ALA A 29 3.30 14.78 3.47
CA ALA A 29 4.65 14.55 2.98
C ALA A 29 5.17 15.73 2.14
N GLN A 30 4.30 16.41 1.39
CA GLN A 30 4.63 17.61 0.62
C GLN A 30 5.05 18.78 1.51
N LEU A 31 4.47 18.94 2.72
CA LEU A 31 4.93 19.94 3.69
C LEU A 31 6.44 19.83 3.97
N VAL A 32 6.97 18.60 4.06
CA VAL A 32 8.40 18.37 4.33
C VAL A 32 9.25 18.42 3.07
N VAL A 33 8.73 17.92 1.93
CA VAL A 33 9.52 17.78 0.70
C VAL A 33 9.54 19.06 -0.14
N ASP A 34 8.41 19.76 -0.24
CA ASP A 34 8.24 20.92 -1.13
C ASP A 34 8.27 22.26 -0.38
N HIS A 35 7.86 22.27 0.90
CA HIS A 35 7.83 23.48 1.72
C HIS A 35 8.98 23.56 2.73
N ASP A 36 9.95 22.64 2.68
CA ASP A 36 11.13 22.56 3.57
C ASP A 36 10.81 22.62 5.07
N TYR A 37 9.61 22.19 5.48
CA TYR A 37 9.30 22.07 6.90
C TYR A 37 10.16 20.97 7.52
N THR A 38 10.65 21.21 8.73
CA THR A 38 11.23 20.12 9.51
C THR A 38 10.15 19.07 9.78
N VAL A 39 10.55 17.79 9.79
CA VAL A 39 9.64 16.66 10.10
C VAL A 39 8.87 16.91 11.40
N ARG A 40 9.53 17.54 12.38
CA ARG A 40 8.93 17.86 13.68
C ARG A 40 7.83 18.92 13.58
N ALA A 41 8.10 20.03 12.87
CA ALA A 41 7.09 21.07 12.64
C ALA A 41 5.89 20.55 11.83
N ALA A 42 6.14 19.71 10.83
CA ALA A 42 5.07 19.09 10.03
C ALA A 42 4.25 18.09 10.87
N CYS A 43 4.89 17.32 11.76
CA CYS A 43 4.19 16.49 12.74
C CYS A 43 3.31 17.30 13.68
N ASP A 44 3.79 18.44 14.18
CA ASP A 44 3.05 19.30 15.11
C ASP A 44 1.86 19.97 14.40
N ALA A 45 2.02 20.39 13.14
CA ALA A 45 0.96 20.98 12.33
C ALA A 45 -0.18 19.99 12.02
N VAL A 46 0.17 18.74 11.73
CA VAL A 46 -0.77 17.72 11.24
C VAL A 46 -1.25 16.76 12.35
N GLY A 47 -0.56 16.74 13.49
CA GLY A 47 -0.87 15.88 14.63
C GLY A 47 -0.53 14.40 14.41
N ILE A 48 0.51 14.10 13.61
CA ILE A 48 0.95 12.73 13.32
C ILE A 48 2.28 12.38 13.99
N GLY A 49 2.49 11.10 14.27
CA GLY A 49 3.74 10.61 14.85
C GLY A 49 4.93 10.75 13.89
N LYS A 50 6.10 11.08 14.46
CA LYS A 50 7.37 11.27 13.72
C LYS A 50 7.68 10.13 12.75
N SER A 51 7.62 8.88 13.21
CA SER A 51 7.94 7.71 12.38
C SER A 51 6.98 7.55 11.20
N THR A 52 5.71 7.95 11.36
CA THR A 52 4.73 7.92 10.28
C THR A 52 5.06 8.97 9.22
N MET A 53 5.40 10.19 9.66
CA MET A 53 5.80 11.28 8.77
C MET A 53 7.07 10.91 7.99
N GLU A 54 8.10 10.42 8.67
CA GLU A 54 9.36 9.99 8.02
C GLU A 54 9.11 8.90 6.97
N TYR A 55 8.22 7.94 7.26
CA TYR A 55 7.83 6.91 6.31
C TYR A 55 7.15 7.50 5.07
N TRP A 56 6.20 8.42 5.22
CA TRP A 56 5.51 9.05 4.07
C TRP A 56 6.45 9.93 3.25
N VAL A 57 7.35 10.67 3.89
CA VAL A 57 8.37 11.48 3.21
C VAL A 57 9.30 10.59 2.39
N ARG A 58 9.79 9.49 2.97
CA ARG A 58 10.62 8.53 2.23
C ARG A 58 9.86 7.94 1.05
N GLN A 59 8.61 7.53 1.26
CA GLN A 59 7.78 6.97 0.19
C GLN A 59 7.53 7.98 -0.93
N LEU A 60 7.23 9.25 -0.61
CA LEU A 60 7.05 10.31 -1.61
C LEU A 60 8.33 10.56 -2.43
N ARG A 61 9.50 10.51 -1.79
CA ARG A 61 10.79 10.65 -2.48
C ARG A 61 11.05 9.48 -3.45
N GLN A 62 10.72 8.25 -3.04
CA GLN A 62 10.83 7.06 -3.90
C GLN A 62 9.86 7.12 -5.09
N GLU A 63 8.61 7.50 -4.85
CA GLU A 63 7.62 7.68 -5.93
C GLU A 63 8.08 8.73 -6.95
N ARG A 64 8.70 9.84 -6.50
CA ARG A 64 9.30 10.85 -7.40
C ARG A 64 10.51 10.35 -8.19
N GLN A 65 11.18 9.31 -7.69
CA GLN A 65 12.27 8.63 -8.41
C GLN A 65 11.75 7.56 -9.38
N GLY A 66 10.42 7.41 -9.51
CA GLY A 66 9.78 6.43 -10.38
C GLY A 66 9.66 5.04 -9.76
N GLU A 67 9.92 4.89 -8.46
CA GLU A 67 9.71 3.62 -7.77
C GLU A 67 8.23 3.43 -7.44
N THR A 68 7.66 2.33 -7.95
CA THR A 68 6.29 1.95 -7.66
C THR A 68 6.23 1.26 -6.28
N PRO A 69 5.60 1.86 -5.25
CA PRO A 69 5.54 1.25 -3.93
C PRO A 69 4.66 0.00 -3.98
N LYS A 70 4.97 -1.01 -3.17
CA LYS A 70 4.09 -2.17 -2.96
C LYS A 70 2.88 -1.84 -2.07
N ALA A 71 2.99 -0.78 -1.27
CA ALA A 71 1.91 -0.25 -0.43
C ALA A 71 1.00 0.68 -1.26
N THR A 72 -0.13 1.11 -0.69
CA THR A 72 -0.99 2.11 -1.33
C THR A 72 -0.17 3.35 -1.72
N ALA A 73 -0.12 3.64 -3.01
CA ALA A 73 0.64 4.76 -3.53
C ALA A 73 0.10 6.11 -3.03
N LEU A 74 0.99 7.03 -2.70
CA LEU A 74 0.61 8.38 -2.25
C LEU A 74 0.15 9.22 -3.43
N THR A 75 0.91 9.21 -4.54
CA THR A 75 0.62 10.00 -5.73
C THR A 75 -0.52 9.41 -6.56
N PRO A 76 -1.38 10.25 -7.17
CA PRO A 76 -2.51 9.79 -7.96
C PRO A 76 -2.07 9.04 -9.23
N GLU A 77 -0.95 9.44 -9.82
CA GLU A 77 -0.34 8.75 -10.96
C GLU A 77 0.04 7.32 -10.59
N GLN A 78 0.76 7.15 -9.48
CA GLN A 78 1.23 5.85 -9.04
C GLN A 78 0.08 4.93 -8.57
N ARG A 79 -1.02 5.50 -8.08
CA ARG A 79 -2.26 4.73 -7.85
C ARG A 79 -2.88 4.23 -9.15
N ARG A 80 -2.89 5.04 -10.21
CA ARG A 80 -3.38 4.61 -11.53
C ARG A 80 -2.51 3.48 -12.07
N ILE A 81 -1.19 3.56 -11.92
CA ILE A 81 -0.27 2.49 -12.31
C ILE A 81 -0.64 1.18 -11.59
N GLN A 82 -0.81 1.20 -10.27
CA GLN A 82 -1.22 0.00 -9.52
C GLN A 82 -2.56 -0.57 -9.96
N GLU A 83 -3.56 0.29 -10.20
CA GLU A 83 -4.88 -0.14 -10.66
C GLU A 83 -4.79 -0.78 -12.06
N LEU A 84 -4.01 -0.18 -12.97
CA LEU A 84 -3.78 -0.72 -14.30
C LEU A 84 -3.02 -2.06 -14.26
N GLU A 85 -1.99 -2.18 -13.42
CA GLU A 85 -1.27 -3.44 -13.21
C GLU A 85 -2.19 -4.55 -12.70
N LYS A 86 -3.14 -4.20 -11.81
CA LYS A 86 -4.14 -5.13 -11.29
C LYS A 86 -5.12 -5.57 -12.38
N GLN A 87 -5.57 -4.64 -13.22
CA GLN A 87 -6.45 -4.95 -14.35
C GLN A 87 -5.75 -5.83 -15.38
N LEU A 88 -4.50 -5.53 -15.72
CA LEU A 88 -3.69 -6.35 -16.63
C LEU A 88 -3.54 -7.78 -16.11
N ARG A 89 -3.24 -7.95 -14.82
CA ARG A 89 -3.13 -9.28 -14.20
C ARG A 89 -4.42 -10.07 -14.34
N ARG A 90 -5.57 -9.46 -14.06
CA ARG A 90 -6.87 -10.10 -14.20
C ARG A 90 -7.15 -10.52 -15.64
N VAL A 91 -6.88 -9.63 -16.60
CA VAL A 91 -7.06 -9.92 -18.03
C VAL A 91 -6.14 -11.07 -18.47
N GLU A 92 -4.91 -11.12 -17.99
CA GLU A 92 -3.98 -12.20 -18.33
C GLU A 92 -4.42 -13.54 -17.73
N GLU A 93 -4.91 -13.54 -16.48
CA GLU A 93 -5.50 -14.71 -15.84
C GLU A 93 -6.73 -15.22 -16.63
N ASP A 94 -7.63 -14.33 -17.04
CA ASP A 94 -8.81 -14.67 -17.83
C ASP A 94 -8.42 -15.27 -19.19
N LYS A 95 -7.40 -14.70 -19.86
CA LYS A 95 -6.85 -15.27 -21.11
C LYS A 95 -6.25 -16.65 -20.90
N GLU A 96 -5.48 -16.86 -19.83
CA GLU A 96 -4.88 -18.14 -19.52
C GLU A 96 -5.94 -19.22 -19.23
N ILE A 97 -7.01 -18.86 -18.52
CA ILE A 97 -8.17 -19.74 -18.31
C ILE A 97 -8.82 -20.09 -19.65
N LEU A 98 -9.07 -19.09 -20.51
CA LEU A 98 -9.71 -19.30 -21.80
C LEU A 98 -8.85 -20.20 -22.72
N LYS A 99 -7.53 -19.99 -22.76
CA LYS A 99 -6.60 -20.86 -23.50
C LYS A 99 -6.67 -22.30 -23.01
N LYS A 100 -6.64 -22.52 -21.69
CA LYS A 100 -6.75 -23.85 -21.09
C LYS A 100 -8.09 -24.52 -21.40
N ALA A 101 -9.19 -23.78 -21.29
CA ALA A 101 -10.52 -24.29 -21.63
C ALA A 101 -10.62 -24.67 -23.12
N THR A 102 -10.08 -23.83 -24.01
CA THR A 102 -10.05 -24.11 -25.45
C THR A 102 -9.22 -25.35 -25.76
N ALA A 103 -8.05 -25.52 -25.13
CA ALA A 103 -7.22 -26.70 -25.29
C ALA A 103 -7.92 -27.99 -24.80
N LEU A 104 -8.74 -27.89 -23.76
CA LEU A 104 -9.54 -29.03 -23.25
C LEU A 104 -10.75 -29.36 -24.14
N LEU A 105 -11.40 -28.34 -24.71
CA LEU A 105 -12.65 -28.49 -25.46
C LEU A 105 -12.43 -28.73 -26.97
N MET A 106 -11.29 -28.30 -27.52
CA MET A 106 -10.95 -28.43 -28.94
C MET A 106 -9.51 -28.95 -29.14
N PRO A 107 -9.23 -30.23 -28.82
CA PRO A 107 -7.89 -30.80 -29.02
C PRO A 107 -7.50 -30.90 -30.51
N ASP A 108 -8.45 -31.09 -31.43
CA ASP A 108 -8.16 -31.40 -32.85
C ASP A 108 -8.10 -30.18 -33.80
N SER A 109 -8.59 -29.01 -33.39
CA SER A 109 -8.62 -27.81 -34.26
C SER A 109 -7.27 -27.11 -34.37
N LEU A 110 -6.37 -27.27 -33.38
CA LEU A 110 -5.05 -26.62 -33.34
C LEU A 110 -3.92 -27.46 -33.96
N ASN A 111 -4.13 -28.76 -34.20
CA ASN A 111 -3.14 -29.64 -34.83
C ASN A 111 -3.23 -29.66 -36.37
N ASN A 112 -4.33 -29.18 -36.94
CA ASN A 112 -4.60 -29.21 -38.40
C ASN A 112 -4.34 -27.89 -39.14
N LEU A 113 -3.74 -26.88 -38.49
CA LEU A 113 -3.23 -25.65 -39.13
C LEU A 113 -1.70 -25.68 -39.30
N ARG A 114 -1.16 -26.82 -39.75
CA ARG A 114 0.27 -26.99 -40.06
C ARG A 114 0.54 -26.88 -41.55
#